data_AF-A0A537VAP5-F1
#
_entry.id   AF-A0A537VAP5-F1
#
_cell.length_a   1.000
_cell.length_b   1.000
_cell.length_c   1.000
_cell.angle_alpha   90.00
_cell.angle_beta   90.00
_cell.angle_gamma   90.00
#
_symmetry.space_group_name_H-M   'P 1'
#
loop_
_entity.id
_entity.type
_entity.pdbx_description
1 polymer ?
#
loop_
_entity_poly.entity_id
_entity_poly.type
_entity_poly.pdbx_seq_one_letter_code
_entity_poly.pdbx_strand_id
1 'polypeptide(L)'
;AVVARGEAEIGFQQVSELIHVSGITFVGTLPAEVQPVTFFAAALANTVQQPRAASALIRFLASPEAAPAIAKAGLKPLSEP
;
A
#
# COMPACT_ATOMS: atom_id res chain seq x y z
N ALA A 1 9.06 15.18 -7.07
CA ALA A 1 8.75 14.45 -8.33
C ALA A 1 8.84 15.44 -9.50
N VAL A 2 9.28 15.01 -10.69
CA VAL A 2 9.38 15.86 -11.89
C VAL A 2 8.04 16.52 -12.25
N VAL A 3 6.92 15.81 -12.03
CA VAL A 3 5.56 16.35 -12.23
C VAL A 3 5.27 17.51 -11.28
N ALA A 4 5.53 17.36 -9.98
CA ALA A 4 5.31 18.42 -9.00
C ALA A 4 6.15 19.68 -9.25
N ARG A 5 7.28 19.55 -9.96
CA ARG A 5 8.15 20.68 -10.37
C ARG A 5 7.76 21.27 -11.74
N GLY A 6 6.75 20.71 -12.41
CA GLY A 6 6.34 21.14 -13.75
C GLY A 6 7.29 20.69 -14.89
N GLU A 7 8.22 19.78 -14.60
CA GLU A 7 9.19 19.28 -15.60
C GLU A 7 8.62 18.13 -16.46
N ALA A 8 7.49 17.55 -16.05
CA ALA A 8 6.74 16.54 -16.78
C ALA A 8 5.23 16.68 -16.51
N GLU A 9 4.40 16.30 -17.48
CA GLU A 9 2.95 16.38 -17.35
C GLU A 9 2.35 15.16 -16.63
N ILE A 10 2.91 13.97 -16.87
CA ILE A 10 2.38 12.69 -16.37
C ILE A 10 3.52 11.86 -15.75
N GLY A 11 3.21 11.16 -14.66
CA GLY A 11 4.10 10.19 -14.04
C GLY A 11 3.33 8.98 -13.51
N PHE A 12 4.00 7.84 -13.45
CA PHE A 12 3.46 6.58 -12.94
C PHE A 12 4.23 6.17 -11.70
N GLN A 13 3.51 5.85 -10.62
CA GLN A 13 4.10 5.36 -9.38
C GLN A 13 3.04 4.60 -8.56
N GLN A 14 3.46 3.91 -7.51
CA GLN A 14 2.58 3.25 -6.55
C GLN A 14 1.62 4.26 -5.88
N VAL A 15 0.35 3.90 -5.73
CA VAL A 15 -0.70 4.76 -5.15
C VAL A 15 -0.33 5.23 -3.74
N SER A 16 0.23 4.34 -2.91
CA SER A 16 0.69 4.64 -1.55
C SER A 16 1.69 5.80 -1.49
N GLU A 17 2.53 5.94 -2.52
CA GLU A 17 3.50 7.03 -2.63
C GLU A 17 2.88 8.30 -3.18
N LEU A 18 1.89 8.20 -4.08
CA LEU A 18 1.31 9.34 -4.78
C LEU A 18 0.33 10.15 -3.93
N ILE A 19 -0.54 9.50 -3.15
CA ILE A 19 -1.62 10.18 -2.43
C ILE A 19 -1.14 11.17 -1.35
N HIS A 20 0.15 11.10 -0.99
CA HIS A 20 0.79 11.96 0.00
C HIS A 20 1.64 13.08 -0.64
N VAL A 21 1.80 13.11 -1.96
CA VAL A 21 2.64 14.09 -2.66
C VAL A 21 1.85 15.37 -2.93
N SER A 22 2.34 16.49 -2.40
CA SER A 22 1.80 17.82 -2.72
C SER A 22 2.21 18.27 -4.13
N GLY A 23 1.35 19.04 -4.78
CA GLY A 23 1.62 19.61 -6.11
C GLY A 23 1.40 18.64 -7.28
N ILE A 24 0.74 17.51 -7.05
CA ILE A 24 0.25 16.62 -8.12
C ILE A 24 -1.24 16.35 -7.94
N THR A 25 -1.89 15.94 -9.01
CA THR A 25 -3.26 15.41 -8.98
C THR A 25 -3.21 13.92 -9.24
N PHE A 26 -3.74 13.11 -8.33
CA PHE A 26 -3.92 11.68 -8.57
C PHE A 26 -5.11 11.46 -9.52
N VAL A 27 -4.83 10.90 -10.70
CA VAL A 27 -5.84 10.74 -11.77
C VAL A 27 -6.51 9.36 -11.79
N GLY A 28 -5.95 8.37 -11.11
CA GLY A 28 -6.50 7.00 -11.04
C GLY A 28 -5.43 5.92 -11.24
N THR A 29 -5.86 4.67 -11.17
CA THR A 29 -5.01 3.51 -11.46
C THR A 29 -5.02 3.18 -12.95
N LEU A 30 -3.99 2.45 -13.39
CA LEU A 30 -3.96 1.85 -14.71
C LEU A 30 -5.10 0.82 -14.89
N PRO A 31 -5.55 0.56 -16.12
CA PRO A 31 -6.45 -0.56 -16.42
C PRO A 31 -5.87 -1.89 -15.91
N ALA A 32 -6.73 -2.77 -15.41
CA ALA A 32 -6.32 -4.01 -14.74
C ALA A 32 -5.46 -4.92 -15.64
N GLU A 33 -5.68 -4.88 -16.95
CA GLU A 33 -4.98 -5.66 -17.97
C GLU A 33 -3.50 -5.29 -18.09
N VAL A 34 -3.14 -4.07 -17.72
CA VAL A 34 -1.77 -3.53 -17.82
C VAL A 34 -1.23 -3.05 -16.47
N GLN A 35 -1.97 -3.26 -15.38
CA GLN A 35 -1.57 -2.82 -14.06
C GLN A 35 -0.66 -3.86 -13.39
N PRO A 36 0.62 -3.54 -13.12
CA PRO A 36 1.47 -4.41 -12.32
C PRO A 36 0.96 -4.43 -10.88
N VAL A 37 0.62 -5.63 -10.38
CA VAL A 37 0.19 -5.80 -8.99
C VAL A 37 1.42 -5.97 -8.10
N THR A 38 1.50 -5.15 -7.05
CA THR A 38 2.52 -5.27 -6.00
C THR A 38 1.87 -5.86 -4.76
N PHE A 39 2.38 -6.99 -4.30
CA PHE A 39 1.91 -7.66 -3.08
C PHE A 39 2.85 -7.37 -1.93
N PHE A 40 2.28 -7.05 -0.76
CA PHE A 40 2.99 -7.03 0.50
C PHE A 40 2.70 -8.31 1.26
N ALA A 41 3.75 -8.98 1.73
CA ALA A 41 3.64 -10.19 2.52
C ALA A 41 4.35 -10.01 3.86
N ALA A 42 3.83 -10.66 4.90
CA ALA A 42 4.46 -10.73 6.21
C ALA A 42 4.72 -12.20 6.58
N ALA A 43 5.88 -12.46 7.16
CA ALA A 43 6.29 -13.78 7.61
C ALA A 43 7.05 -13.68 8.93
N LEU A 44 7.05 -14.78 9.69
CA LEU A 44 7.88 -14.89 10.89
C LEU A 44 9.29 -15.35 10.50
N ALA A 45 10.31 -14.69 11.03
CA ALA A 45 11.68 -15.17 10.93
C ALA A 45 11.87 -16.43 11.80
N ASN A 46 12.77 -17.33 11.37
CA ASN A 46 13.09 -18.55 12.12
C ASN A 46 13.65 -18.28 13.53
N THR A 47 14.17 -17.08 13.77
CA THR A 47 14.76 -16.65 15.05
C THR A 47 13.80 -15.83 15.92
N VAL A 48 12.49 -15.82 15.62
CA VAL A 48 11.50 -15.03 16.35
C VAL A 48 11.47 -15.39 17.83
N GLN A 49 11.67 -14.39 18.69
CA GLN A 49 11.69 -14.59 20.15
C GLN A 49 10.28 -14.66 20.75
N GLN A 50 9.30 -14.02 20.10
CA GLN A 50 7.91 -13.96 20.56
C GLN A 50 6.94 -14.43 19.46
N PRO A 51 6.94 -15.74 19.12
CA PRO A 51 6.18 -16.25 17.97
C PRO A 51 4.68 -15.97 18.07
N ARG A 52 4.11 -16.07 19.29
CA ARG A 52 2.67 -15.82 19.51
C ARG A 52 2.31 -14.36 19.25
N ALA A 53 3.08 -13.41 19.81
CA ALA A 53 2.83 -11.98 19.64
C ALA A 53 3.04 -11.54 18.18
N ALA A 54 4.13 -11.99 17.55
CA ALA A 54 4.40 -11.67 16.15
C ALA A 54 3.31 -12.24 15.22
N SER A 55 2.85 -13.47 15.48
CA SER A 55 1.74 -14.07 14.75
C SER A 55 0.42 -13.32 14.97
N ALA A 56 0.17 -12.81 16.18
CA ALA A 56 -0.99 -11.98 16.47
C ALA A 56 -0.95 -10.65 15.71
N LEU A 57 0.22 -10.02 15.60
CA LEU A 57 0.40 -8.80 14.80
C LEU A 57 0.10 -9.06 13.31
N ILE A 58 0.65 -10.13 12.72
CA ILE A 58 0.37 -10.46 11.31
C ILE A 58 -1.12 -10.71 11.09
N ARG A 59 -1.80 -11.42 12.01
CA ARG A 59 -3.25 -11.62 11.93
C ARG A 59 -4.03 -10.32 12.01
N PHE A 60 -3.64 -9.41 12.92
CA PHE A 60 -4.28 -8.11 13.06
C PHE A 60 -4.11 -7.25 11.79
N LEU A 61 -2.92 -7.23 11.18
CA LEU A 61 -2.71 -6.51 9.92
C LEU A 61 -3.56 -7.06 8.75
N ALA A 62 -4.00 -8.31 8.84
CA ALA A 62 -4.87 -8.95 7.86
C ALA A 62 -6.37 -8.89 8.23
N SER A 63 -6.74 -8.25 9.33
CA SER A 63 -8.12 -8.26 9.84
C SER A 63 -8.96 -7.09 9.31
N PRO A 64 -10.31 -7.18 9.38
CA PRO A 64 -11.20 -6.09 9.00
C PRO A 64 -10.92 -4.79 9.77
N GLU A 65 -10.51 -4.87 11.03
CA GLU A 65 -10.20 -3.72 11.87
C GLU A 65 -9.02 -2.88 11.32
N ALA A 66 -8.06 -3.52 10.65
CA ALA A 66 -6.94 -2.82 10.02
C ALA A 66 -7.25 -2.29 8.62
N ALA A 67 -8.32 -2.77 7.97
CA ALA A 67 -8.66 -2.45 6.59
C ALA A 67 -8.79 -0.93 6.32
N PRO A 68 -9.46 -0.13 7.18
CA PRO A 68 -9.56 1.32 6.97
C PRO A 68 -8.20 2.03 6.99
N ALA A 69 -7.29 1.60 7.85
CA ALA A 69 -5.96 2.20 7.93
C ALA A 69 -5.13 1.88 6.68
N ILE A 70 -5.22 0.65 6.18
CA ILE A 70 -4.54 0.20 4.96
C ILE A 70 -5.08 0.94 3.73
N ALA A 71 -6.41 1.06 3.62
CA ALA A 71 -7.05 1.82 2.53
C ALA A 71 -6.65 3.30 2.56
N LYS A 72 -6.63 3.93 3.75
CA LYS A 72 -6.17 5.31 3.91
C LYS A 72 -4.71 5.50 3.50
N ALA A 73 -3.87 4.49 3.65
CA ALA A 73 -2.48 4.49 3.21
C ALA A 73 -2.30 4.27 1.69
N GLY A 74 -3.39 4.12 0.93
CA GLY A 74 -3.34 3.94 -0.53
C GLY A 74 -3.06 2.50 -0.95
N LEU A 75 -3.27 1.53 -0.05
CA LEU A 75 -3.10 0.10 -0.31
C LEU A 75 -4.46 -0.61 -0.33
N LYS A 76 -4.51 -1.79 -0.94
CA LYS A 76 -5.70 -2.66 -0.91
C LYS A 76 -5.61 -3.60 0.30
N PRO A 77 -6.59 -3.58 1.22
CA PRO A 77 -6.63 -4.52 2.34
C PRO A 77 -6.97 -5.95 1.90
N LEU A 78 -6.59 -6.94 2.72
CA LEU A 78 -6.92 -8.35 2.50
C LEU A 78 -8.39 -8.67 2.80
N SER A 79 -8.92 -8.10 3.89
CA SER A 79 -10.34 -8.14 4.20
C SER A 79 -11.01 -6.87 3.70
N GLU A 80 -12.17 -7.02 3.06
CA GLU A 80 -13.03 -5.88 2.79
C GLU A 80 -13.58 -5.33 4.12
N PRO A 81 -13.67 -4.00 4.28
CA PRO A 81 -14.23 -3.38 5.47
C PRO A 81 -15.73 -3.68 5.66
#